data_AF-A0A929KM65-F1
#
_entry.id   AF-A0A929KM65-F1
#
_cell.length_a   1.000
_cell.length_b   1.000
_cell.length_c   1.000
_cell.angle_alpha   90.00
_cell.angle_beta   90.00
_cell.angle_gamma   90.00
#
_symmetry.space_group_name_H-M   'P 1'
#
loop_
_entity.id
_entity.type
_entity.pdbx_description
1 polymer ?
#
loop_
_entity_poly.entity_id
_entity_poly.type
_entity_poly.pdbx_seq_one_letter_code
_entity_poly.pdbx_strand_id
1 'polypeptide(L)'
;MVVIVAAGAAWFATRIPASPFDGVTNTGPAMPIERGEYVARQADCVACHSTEHGQPFAGGLPMGSPLGTIFATNITPDKETGIGNYTLAQFDNAVRRGVAPDGRRLYPAMPYPSYVKMSDDDIRALYDYFMNHVQPVKQANKPTTIEWPMNMRWPLAFWNAVFAPGSGFKPEPQRDALWNRGAYLVEGAGHCGSCHTPRGLAFQEVALDASGERYLSGALLDGWYAPSLRNDHNTGLGRWSEDDIVAFLKNGRNRHGVVFGSMMEAYNNSTQFMSDDDLRGIARYLKSLPGDAKRDGTPWQYDGATTALLSSANARNTPGAQTYLARCGTCHGRDGQGRGEWIPPLAGASSLLAPESASAINITLNGAGRVVSAGVPDAYRMPALRAQLNDREVADELTFVRSAWGNKASAVTPEQVRDLRERTNPASSDVIILQMR
;
A
#
# COMPACT_ATOMS: atom_id res chain seq x y z
N MET A 1 30.15 -2.43 -35.57
CA MET A 1 29.17 -3.15 -34.73
C MET A 1 29.01 -2.49 -33.35
N VAL A 2 30.08 -2.30 -32.56
CA VAL A 2 30.01 -1.65 -31.23
C VAL A 2 29.36 -0.27 -31.24
N VAL A 3 29.71 0.61 -32.19
CA VAL A 3 29.11 1.95 -32.31
C VAL A 3 27.61 1.91 -32.62
N ILE A 4 27.18 0.95 -33.45
CA ILE A 4 25.76 0.78 -33.82
C ILE A 4 24.96 0.25 -32.62
N VAL A 5 25.52 -0.70 -31.86
CA VAL A 5 24.90 -1.23 -30.64
C VAL A 5 24.80 -0.14 -29.57
N ALA A 6 25.86 0.66 -29.38
CA ALA A 6 25.86 1.77 -28.43
C ALA A 6 24.85 2.87 -28.82
N ALA A 7 24.76 3.22 -30.10
CA ALA A 7 23.77 4.17 -30.61
C ALA A 7 22.34 3.65 -30.44
N GLY A 8 22.09 2.37 -30.72
CA GLY A 8 20.79 1.73 -30.51
C GLY A 8 20.39 1.67 -29.03
N ALA A 9 21.33 1.36 -28.14
CA ALA A 9 21.09 1.36 -26.70
C ALA A 9 20.82 2.78 -26.16
N ALA A 10 21.56 3.78 -26.62
CA ALA A 10 21.33 5.17 -26.25
C ALA A 10 19.96 5.66 -26.73
N TRP A 11 19.59 5.37 -27.99
CA TRP A 11 18.27 5.67 -28.53
C TRP A 11 17.16 4.98 -27.72
N PHE A 12 17.33 3.68 -27.42
CA PHE A 12 16.34 2.94 -26.64
C PHE A 12 16.18 3.52 -25.23
N ALA A 13 17.29 3.93 -24.61
CA ALA A 13 17.27 4.49 -23.28
C ALA A 13 16.52 5.83 -23.22
N THR A 14 16.63 6.67 -24.26
CA THR A 14 16.05 8.02 -24.31
C THR A 14 14.75 8.12 -25.11
N ARG A 15 14.31 7.06 -25.80
CA ARG A 15 13.08 7.11 -26.62
C ARG A 15 11.84 7.41 -25.79
N ILE A 16 10.99 8.28 -26.32
CA ILE A 16 9.63 8.49 -25.83
C ILE A 16 8.72 7.47 -26.55
N PRO A 17 8.00 6.60 -25.82
CA PRO A 17 7.04 5.69 -26.43
C PRO A 17 5.90 6.44 -27.12
N ALA A 18 5.34 5.84 -28.17
CA ALA A 18 4.12 6.35 -28.78
C ALA A 18 2.95 6.27 -27.78
N SER A 19 2.12 7.31 -27.79
CA SER A 19 0.90 7.41 -27.00
C SER A 19 -0.32 7.35 -27.93
N PRO A 20 -1.44 6.72 -27.52
CA PRO A 20 -2.70 6.84 -28.26
C PRO A 20 -3.22 8.29 -28.35
N PHE A 21 -2.62 9.22 -27.60
CA PHE A 21 -2.96 10.64 -27.61
C PHE A 21 -1.99 11.51 -28.40
N ASP A 22 -1.04 10.92 -29.14
CA ASP A 22 -0.12 11.69 -29.99
C ASP A 22 -0.92 12.48 -31.05
N GLY A 23 -0.67 13.79 -31.13
CA GLY A 23 -1.39 14.70 -32.03
C GLY A 23 -2.81 15.07 -31.59
N VAL A 24 -3.30 14.55 -30.45
CA VAL A 24 -4.59 14.94 -29.89
C VAL A 24 -4.42 16.31 -29.21
N THR A 25 -5.07 17.33 -29.77
CA THR A 25 -5.28 18.60 -29.07
C THR A 25 -6.41 18.40 -28.07
N ASN A 26 -6.25 18.86 -26.83
CA ASN A 26 -7.18 18.65 -25.70
C ASN A 26 -8.52 19.40 -25.90
N THR A 27 -9.24 19.06 -26.97
CA THR A 27 -10.48 19.68 -27.47
C THR A 27 -11.65 18.71 -27.46
N GLY A 28 -11.48 17.54 -26.81
CA GLY A 28 -12.58 16.63 -26.53
C GLY A 28 -13.59 17.25 -25.55
N PRO A 29 -14.81 16.70 -25.45
CA PRO A 29 -15.78 17.15 -24.46
C PRO A 29 -15.19 17.10 -23.06
N ALA A 30 -15.40 18.16 -22.27
CA ALA A 30 -14.99 18.21 -20.88
C ALA A 30 -15.53 16.98 -20.14
N MET A 31 -14.66 16.28 -19.42
CA MET A 31 -15.08 15.14 -18.62
C MET A 31 -15.72 15.67 -17.33
N PRO A 32 -16.70 14.97 -16.74
CA PRO A 32 -17.23 15.38 -15.44
C PRO A 32 -16.09 15.44 -14.42
N ILE A 33 -15.96 16.58 -13.72
CA ILE A 33 -14.93 16.83 -12.68
C ILE A 33 -14.86 15.66 -11.70
N GLU A 34 -16.04 15.18 -11.30
CA GLU A 34 -16.25 14.07 -10.39
C GLU A 34 -15.52 12.80 -10.83
N ARG A 35 -15.44 12.52 -12.14
CA ARG A 35 -14.74 11.33 -12.63
C ARG A 35 -13.22 11.47 -12.46
N GLY A 36 -12.65 12.59 -12.88
CA GLY A 36 -11.21 12.81 -12.78
C GLY A 36 -10.72 12.81 -11.33
N GLU A 37 -11.49 13.46 -10.45
CA GLU A 37 -11.24 13.39 -9.01
C GLU A 37 -11.34 11.95 -8.47
N TYR A 38 -12.40 11.24 -8.85
CA TYR A 38 -12.64 9.86 -8.44
C TYR A 38 -11.49 8.92 -8.85
N VAL A 39 -10.96 9.07 -10.07
CA VAL A 39 -9.80 8.28 -10.51
C VAL A 39 -8.53 8.69 -9.76
N ALA A 40 -8.32 9.98 -9.48
CA ALA A 40 -7.16 10.45 -8.73
C ALA A 40 -7.14 9.92 -7.30
N ARG A 41 -8.32 9.78 -6.67
CA ARG A 41 -8.49 9.11 -5.38
C ARG A 41 -8.23 7.61 -5.50
N GLN A 42 -8.90 6.90 -6.42
CA GLN A 42 -8.68 5.45 -6.62
C GLN A 42 -7.20 5.09 -6.82
N ALA A 43 -6.45 5.95 -7.52
CA ALA A 43 -5.03 5.75 -7.80
C ALA A 43 -4.08 6.37 -6.76
N ASP A 44 -4.58 6.73 -5.57
CA ASP A 44 -3.79 7.23 -4.44
C ASP A 44 -2.84 8.41 -4.79
N CYS A 45 -3.18 9.19 -5.82
CA CYS A 45 -2.31 10.25 -6.33
C CYS A 45 -1.99 11.26 -5.23
N VAL A 46 -3.01 11.58 -4.43
CA VAL A 46 -2.95 12.59 -3.37
C VAL A 46 -2.14 12.12 -2.16
N ALA A 47 -2.19 10.82 -1.84
CA ALA A 47 -1.43 10.22 -0.75
C ALA A 47 0.08 10.24 -1.03
N CYS A 48 0.47 10.01 -2.29
CA CYS A 48 1.87 10.00 -2.70
C CYS A 48 2.40 11.40 -3.01
N HIS A 49 1.62 12.27 -3.64
CA HIS A 49 2.08 13.58 -4.13
C HIS A 49 1.79 14.73 -3.17
N SER A 50 1.63 14.46 -1.88
CA SER A 50 1.40 15.49 -0.87
C SER A 50 2.18 15.21 0.40
N THR A 51 2.33 16.22 1.25
CA THR A 51 2.91 16.06 2.59
C THR A 51 1.92 16.56 3.63
N GLU A 52 2.13 16.16 4.89
CA GLU A 52 1.23 16.46 6.01
C GLU A 52 0.92 17.95 6.21
N HIS A 53 1.88 18.82 5.91
CA HIS A 53 1.73 20.27 6.00
C HIS A 53 1.85 20.97 4.64
N GLY A 54 1.82 20.19 3.55
CA GLY A 54 1.94 20.67 2.18
C GLY A 54 0.59 20.98 1.55
N GLN A 55 0.62 21.67 0.42
CA GLN A 55 -0.56 21.76 -0.44
C GLN A 55 -0.78 20.42 -1.17
N PRO A 56 -2.04 20.02 -1.43
CA PRO A 56 -2.33 18.81 -2.20
C PRO A 56 -1.55 18.78 -3.52
N PHE A 57 -1.00 17.62 -3.86
CA PHE A 57 -0.31 17.36 -5.14
C PHE A 57 1.02 18.12 -5.36
N ALA A 58 1.48 18.93 -4.40
CA ALA A 58 2.72 19.71 -4.52
C ALA A 58 4.01 18.88 -4.37
N GLY A 59 3.90 17.57 -4.11
CA GLY A 59 5.02 16.64 -3.95
C GLY A 59 5.76 16.80 -2.63
N GLY A 60 6.90 16.13 -2.53
CA GLY A 60 7.83 16.23 -1.41
C GLY A 60 7.76 15.08 -0.39
N LEU A 61 6.83 14.13 -0.55
CA LEU A 61 6.76 12.93 0.28
C LEU A 61 8.04 12.08 0.10
N PRO A 62 8.76 11.74 1.18
CA PRO A 62 9.91 10.85 1.12
C PRO A 62 9.46 9.39 1.03
N MET A 63 10.02 8.64 0.08
CA MET A 63 9.89 7.20 -0.05
C MET A 63 11.28 6.58 0.12
N GLY A 64 11.47 5.86 1.23
CA GLY A 64 12.71 5.18 1.55
C GLY A 64 12.95 4.01 0.59
N SER A 65 14.21 3.83 0.17
CA SER A 65 14.66 2.62 -0.50
C SER A 65 16.06 2.24 0.00
N PRO A 66 16.50 0.98 -0.18
CA PRO A 66 17.86 0.58 0.15
C PRO A 66 18.95 1.39 -0.59
N LEU A 67 18.59 2.09 -1.67
CA LEU A 67 19.51 2.88 -2.49
C LEU A 67 19.53 4.37 -2.09
N GLY A 68 18.64 4.81 -1.20
CA GLY A 68 18.41 6.22 -0.86
C GLY A 68 16.93 6.59 -0.93
N THR A 69 16.61 7.85 -0.63
CA THR A 69 15.26 8.38 -0.55
C THR A 69 14.84 9.01 -1.86
N ILE A 70 13.71 8.56 -2.40
CA ILE A 70 13.04 9.16 -3.55
C ILE A 70 11.99 10.14 -3.02
N PHE A 71 11.87 11.32 -3.61
CA PHE A 71 10.82 12.27 -3.26
C PHE A 71 9.76 12.32 -4.36
N ALA A 72 8.48 12.28 -3.98
CA ALA A 72 7.39 12.50 -4.92
C ALA A 72 7.47 13.92 -5.52
N THR A 73 7.08 14.05 -6.78
CA THR A 73 7.15 15.32 -7.51
C THR A 73 5.87 16.14 -7.38
N ASN A 74 5.95 17.44 -7.63
CA ASN A 74 4.81 18.31 -7.81
C ASN A 74 4.07 17.95 -9.12
N ILE A 75 2.79 17.59 -9.01
CA ILE A 75 1.91 17.25 -10.15
C ILE A 75 0.74 18.23 -10.29
N THR A 76 0.84 19.40 -9.67
CA THR A 76 -0.11 20.51 -9.91
C THR A 76 0.10 21.11 -11.31
N PRO A 77 -0.86 21.89 -11.86
CA PRO A 77 -0.71 22.51 -13.18
C PRO A 77 0.23 23.73 -13.20
N ASP A 78 1.06 23.90 -12.16
CA ASP A 78 2.11 24.92 -12.18
C ASP A 78 3.08 24.67 -13.34
N LYS A 79 3.37 25.71 -14.13
CA LYS A 79 4.16 25.61 -15.37
C LYS A 79 5.67 25.57 -15.12
N GLU A 80 6.14 25.99 -13.96
CA GLU A 80 7.58 26.06 -13.67
C GLU A 80 8.06 24.82 -12.93
N THR A 81 7.26 24.33 -11.98
CA THR A 81 7.64 23.31 -11.02
C THR A 81 6.75 22.06 -11.03
N GLY A 82 5.56 22.17 -11.63
CA GLY A 82 4.59 21.08 -11.79
C GLY A 82 4.52 20.52 -13.21
N ILE A 83 3.34 20.01 -13.58
CA ILE A 83 3.07 19.39 -14.89
C ILE A 83 2.37 20.35 -15.87
N GLY A 84 2.31 21.64 -15.59
CA GLY A 84 1.52 22.62 -16.36
C GLY A 84 1.85 22.76 -17.85
N ASN A 85 2.98 22.21 -18.31
CA ASN A 85 3.38 22.18 -19.71
C ASN A 85 3.26 20.79 -20.37
N TYR A 86 2.79 19.79 -19.63
CA TYR A 86 2.63 18.45 -20.18
C TYR A 86 1.48 18.48 -21.18
N THR A 87 1.64 17.79 -22.30
CA THR A 87 0.49 17.40 -23.14
C THR A 87 -0.18 16.16 -22.57
N LEU A 88 -1.39 15.84 -23.03
CA LEU A 88 -2.07 14.59 -22.67
C LEU A 88 -1.21 13.35 -22.99
N ALA A 89 -0.54 13.33 -24.15
CA ALA A 89 0.36 12.24 -24.54
C ALA A 89 1.59 12.13 -23.63
N GLN A 90 2.12 13.26 -23.16
CA GLN A 90 3.25 13.27 -22.23
C GLN A 90 2.82 12.83 -20.81
N PHE A 91 1.64 13.25 -20.37
CA PHE A 91 1.04 12.79 -19.12
C PHE A 91 0.79 11.28 -19.15
N ASP A 92 0.21 10.78 -20.24
CA ASP A 92 0.01 9.35 -20.48
C ASP A 92 1.32 8.55 -20.39
N ASN A 93 2.37 9.01 -21.08
CA ASN A 93 3.69 8.39 -21.02
C ASN A 93 4.30 8.42 -19.61
N ALA A 94 4.11 9.50 -18.85
CA ALA A 94 4.57 9.57 -17.48
C ALA A 94 3.83 8.56 -16.58
N VAL A 95 2.49 8.53 -16.66
CA VAL A 95 1.63 7.71 -15.80
C VAL A 95 1.70 6.23 -16.15
N ARG A 96 1.52 5.86 -17.42
CA ARG A 96 1.42 4.45 -17.84
C ARG A 96 2.76 3.83 -18.24
N ARG A 97 3.78 4.64 -18.57
CA ARG A 97 5.06 4.14 -19.11
C ARG A 97 6.27 4.52 -18.26
N GLY A 98 6.10 5.41 -17.27
CA GLY A 98 7.22 5.89 -16.45
C GLY A 98 8.22 6.72 -17.24
N VAL A 99 7.76 7.53 -18.21
CA VAL A 99 8.62 8.33 -19.10
C VAL A 99 8.18 9.78 -19.07
N ALA A 100 9.04 10.68 -18.59
CA ALA A 100 8.74 12.10 -18.57
C ALA A 100 8.93 12.75 -19.97
N PRO A 101 8.46 13.99 -20.19
CA PRO A 101 8.54 14.68 -21.49
C PRO A 101 9.95 14.81 -22.07
N ASP A 102 10.98 14.85 -21.21
CA ASP A 102 12.39 14.95 -21.60
C ASP A 102 13.04 13.58 -21.84
N GLY A 103 12.26 12.50 -21.84
CA GLY A 103 12.72 11.13 -22.03
C GLY A 103 13.32 10.49 -20.77
N ARG A 104 13.41 11.20 -19.63
CA ARG A 104 13.91 10.60 -18.39
C ARG A 104 12.96 9.48 -17.93
N ARG A 105 13.53 8.41 -17.40
CA ARG A 105 12.76 7.32 -16.78
C ARG A 105 12.44 7.63 -15.32
N LEU A 106 11.18 7.46 -14.97
CA LEU A 106 10.70 7.57 -13.60
C LEU A 106 11.09 6.33 -12.80
N TYR A 107 11.30 6.49 -11.50
CA TYR A 107 11.55 5.32 -10.64
C TYR A 107 10.26 4.53 -10.50
N PRO A 108 10.31 3.19 -10.47
CA PRO A 108 9.15 2.33 -10.25
C PRO A 108 8.54 2.43 -8.83
N ALA A 109 9.00 3.41 -8.03
CA ALA A 109 8.28 3.88 -6.85
C ALA A 109 6.93 4.50 -7.23
N MET A 110 6.85 5.17 -8.39
CA MET A 110 5.55 5.43 -9.03
C MET A 110 5.08 4.13 -9.68
N PRO A 111 3.87 3.62 -9.39
CA PRO A 111 3.43 2.29 -9.83
C PRO A 111 2.94 2.29 -11.28
N TYR A 112 3.72 2.89 -12.20
CA TYR A 112 3.43 2.85 -13.64
C TYR A 112 3.32 1.43 -14.24
N PRO A 113 4.00 0.38 -13.72
CA PRO A 113 3.76 -0.99 -14.19
C PRO A 113 2.32 -1.47 -13.95
N SER A 114 1.66 -0.96 -12.91
CA SER A 114 0.24 -1.20 -12.64
C SER A 114 -0.63 -0.24 -13.46
N TYR A 115 -0.28 1.06 -13.48
CA TYR A 115 -1.07 2.07 -14.19
C TYR A 115 -1.15 1.86 -15.70
N VAL A 116 -0.27 1.07 -16.33
CA VAL A 116 -0.43 0.70 -17.74
C VAL A 116 -1.81 0.09 -18.03
N LYS A 117 -2.46 -0.52 -17.02
CA LYS A 117 -3.81 -1.09 -17.10
C LYS A 117 -4.91 -0.04 -17.15
N MET A 118 -4.64 1.21 -16.78
CA MET A 118 -5.64 2.29 -16.80
C MET A 118 -6.15 2.56 -18.21
N SER A 119 -7.47 2.72 -18.31
CA SER A 119 -8.15 3.00 -19.57
C SER A 119 -7.80 4.40 -20.10
N ASP A 120 -7.95 4.59 -21.40
CA ASP A 120 -7.72 5.89 -22.02
C ASP A 120 -8.68 6.97 -21.47
N ASP A 121 -9.91 6.59 -21.13
CA ASP A 121 -10.89 7.49 -20.53
C ASP A 121 -10.48 7.95 -19.13
N ASP A 122 -9.88 7.06 -18.34
CA ASP A 122 -9.37 7.40 -17.01
C ASP A 122 -8.12 8.27 -17.09
N ILE A 123 -7.23 8.04 -18.06
CA ILE A 123 -6.09 8.92 -18.31
C ILE A 123 -6.54 10.32 -18.75
N ARG A 124 -7.55 10.42 -19.64
CA ARG A 124 -8.12 11.73 -20.02
C ARG A 124 -8.77 12.43 -18.84
N ALA A 125 -9.57 11.73 -18.04
CA ALA A 125 -10.25 12.30 -16.88
C ALA A 125 -9.24 12.78 -15.82
N LEU A 126 -8.18 12.00 -15.55
CA LEU A 126 -7.10 12.42 -14.66
C LEU A 126 -6.39 13.67 -15.17
N TYR A 127 -6.01 13.68 -16.44
CA TYR A 127 -5.32 14.82 -17.03
C TYR A 127 -6.18 16.09 -16.96
N ASP A 128 -7.47 15.99 -17.30
CA ASP A 128 -8.43 17.09 -17.18
C ASP A 128 -8.53 17.60 -15.74
N TYR A 129 -8.65 16.70 -14.76
CA TYR A 129 -8.65 17.05 -13.33
C TYR A 129 -7.41 17.84 -12.92
N PHE A 130 -6.22 17.33 -13.21
CA PHE A 130 -4.98 17.99 -12.83
C PHE A 130 -4.79 19.33 -13.54
N MET A 131 -5.16 19.43 -14.81
CA MET A 131 -4.90 20.63 -15.60
C MET A 131 -5.92 21.75 -15.37
N ASN A 132 -7.16 21.40 -15.03
CA ASN A 132 -8.27 22.35 -14.99
C ASN A 132 -8.89 22.54 -13.59
N HIS A 133 -8.70 21.58 -12.66
CA HIS A 133 -9.41 21.58 -11.37
C HIS A 133 -8.48 21.66 -10.16
N VAL A 134 -7.24 21.15 -10.27
CA VAL A 134 -6.22 21.28 -9.22
C VAL A 134 -5.64 22.69 -9.20
N GLN A 135 -5.46 23.26 -8.00
CA GLN A 135 -4.83 24.57 -7.85
C GLN A 135 -3.32 24.48 -8.15
N PRO A 136 -2.76 25.40 -8.96
CA PRO A 136 -1.32 25.42 -9.22
C PRO A 136 -0.55 25.80 -7.96
N VAL A 137 0.49 25.03 -7.64
CA VAL A 137 1.37 25.31 -6.50
C VAL A 137 2.80 25.40 -7.01
N LYS A 138 3.43 26.56 -6.84
CA LYS A 138 4.84 26.75 -7.19
C LYS A 138 5.74 26.19 -6.09
N GLN A 139 6.11 24.92 -6.22
CA GLN A 139 6.95 24.19 -5.28
C GLN A 139 7.99 23.35 -6.02
N ALA A 140 9.27 23.70 -5.84
CA ALA A 140 10.37 22.99 -6.47
C ALA A 140 10.50 21.54 -5.96
N ASN A 141 10.75 20.62 -6.89
CA ASN A 141 10.95 19.20 -6.57
C ASN A 141 12.25 18.99 -5.79
N LYS A 142 12.20 18.14 -4.75
CA LYS A 142 13.39 17.73 -4.01
C LYS A 142 14.18 16.68 -4.82
N PRO A 143 15.52 16.79 -4.91
CA PRO A 143 16.33 15.76 -5.53
C PRO A 143 16.32 14.48 -4.68
N THR A 144 16.46 13.33 -5.34
CA THR A 144 16.68 12.04 -4.65
C THR A 144 18.01 12.05 -3.90
N THR A 145 18.10 11.29 -2.80
CA THR A 145 19.38 11.03 -2.10
C THR A 145 20.08 9.77 -2.61
N ILE A 146 19.56 9.11 -3.65
CA ILE A 146 20.27 8.03 -4.33
C ILE A 146 21.56 8.59 -4.92
N GLU A 147 22.69 7.99 -4.54
CA GLU A 147 24.01 8.43 -4.97
C GLU A 147 24.40 7.86 -6.34
N TRP A 148 25.38 8.48 -6.97
CA TRP A 148 25.99 7.95 -8.19
C TRP A 148 26.74 6.64 -7.88
N PRO A 149 26.67 5.60 -8.73
CA PRO A 149 26.04 5.56 -10.06
C PRO A 149 24.57 5.13 -10.06
N MET A 150 24.00 4.79 -8.90
CA MET A 150 22.64 4.23 -8.81
C MET A 150 21.53 5.23 -9.16
N ASN A 151 21.85 6.53 -9.20
CA ASN A 151 20.90 7.58 -9.58
C ASN A 151 20.70 7.74 -11.10
N MET A 152 21.48 7.03 -11.93
CA MET A 152 21.33 7.06 -13.38
C MET A 152 19.94 6.57 -13.80
N ARG A 153 19.23 7.36 -14.62
CA ARG A 153 17.87 7.02 -15.07
C ARG A 153 17.82 6.15 -16.31
N TRP A 154 18.85 6.18 -17.15
CA TRP A 154 18.86 5.46 -18.42
C TRP A 154 18.79 3.92 -18.29
N PRO A 155 19.36 3.24 -17.26
CA PRO A 155 19.25 1.80 -17.13
C PRO A 155 17.82 1.33 -16.88
N LEU A 156 16.98 2.19 -16.29
CA LEU A 156 15.57 1.88 -16.07
C LEU A 156 14.82 1.63 -17.38
N ALA A 157 15.28 2.15 -18.52
CA ALA A 157 14.64 1.83 -19.80
C ALA A 157 14.70 0.32 -20.09
N PHE A 158 15.83 -0.33 -19.78
CA PHE A 158 16.00 -1.77 -19.92
C PHE A 158 15.25 -2.54 -18.84
N TRP A 159 15.24 -2.01 -17.61
CA TRP A 159 14.40 -2.57 -16.54
C TRP A 159 12.92 -2.60 -16.95
N ASN A 160 12.39 -1.49 -17.48
CA ASN A 160 11.01 -1.39 -17.95
C ASN A 160 10.74 -2.39 -19.08
N ALA A 161 11.70 -2.60 -19.99
CA ALA A 161 11.56 -3.54 -21.08
C ALA A 161 11.39 -5.00 -20.62
N VAL A 162 11.97 -5.34 -19.47
CA VAL A 162 11.92 -6.69 -18.90
C VAL A 162 10.75 -6.87 -17.93
N PHE A 163 10.43 -5.84 -17.13
CA PHE A 163 9.55 -5.99 -15.97
C PHE A 163 8.25 -5.18 -16.02
N ALA A 164 8.12 -4.18 -16.91
CA ALA A 164 6.89 -3.39 -17.04
C ALA A 164 6.02 -3.93 -18.19
N PRO A 165 4.70 -4.13 -18.00
CA PRO A 165 3.85 -4.62 -19.07
C PRO A 165 3.73 -3.60 -20.20
N GLY A 166 3.63 -4.11 -21.43
CA GLY A 166 3.45 -3.27 -22.62
C GLY A 166 1.99 -2.93 -22.94
N SER A 167 1.04 -3.70 -22.42
CA SER A 167 -0.39 -3.65 -22.78
C SER A 167 -1.28 -3.28 -21.59
N GLY A 168 -2.39 -2.60 -21.88
CA GLY A 168 -3.40 -2.26 -20.88
C GLY A 168 -4.26 -3.45 -20.44
N PHE A 169 -5.25 -3.16 -19.60
CA PHE A 169 -6.17 -4.15 -19.05
C PHE A 169 -6.99 -4.83 -20.16
N LYS A 170 -7.16 -6.15 -20.02
CA LYS A 170 -8.01 -6.94 -20.91
C LYS A 170 -9.04 -7.69 -20.05
N PRO A 171 -10.34 -7.43 -20.22
CA PRO A 171 -11.37 -8.18 -19.52
C PRO A 171 -11.29 -9.67 -19.83
N GLU A 172 -11.47 -10.50 -18.80
CA GLU A 172 -11.53 -11.94 -18.92
C GLU A 172 -12.95 -12.38 -19.35
N PRO A 173 -13.13 -12.99 -20.53
CA PRO A 173 -14.47 -13.28 -21.07
C PRO A 173 -15.27 -14.29 -20.24
N GLN A 174 -14.59 -15.14 -19.47
CA GLN A 174 -15.23 -16.16 -18.62
C GLN A 174 -15.61 -15.62 -17.23
N ARG A 175 -15.31 -14.35 -16.95
CA ARG A 175 -15.61 -13.69 -15.67
C ARG A 175 -16.71 -12.67 -15.87
N ASP A 176 -17.52 -12.47 -14.83
CA ASP A 176 -18.57 -11.47 -14.86
C ASP A 176 -18.01 -10.03 -14.87
N ALA A 177 -18.88 -9.05 -15.14
CA ALA A 177 -18.48 -7.65 -15.24
C ALA A 177 -17.94 -7.10 -13.91
N LEU A 178 -18.48 -7.55 -12.78
CA LEU A 178 -18.09 -7.09 -11.44
C LEU A 178 -16.68 -7.58 -11.10
N TRP A 179 -16.35 -8.83 -11.41
CA TRP A 179 -15.02 -9.39 -11.28
C TRP A 179 -14.02 -8.65 -12.16
N ASN A 180 -14.38 -8.37 -13.42
CA ASN A 180 -13.50 -7.63 -14.33
C ASN A 180 -13.26 -6.19 -13.86
N ARG A 181 -14.27 -5.53 -13.30
CA ARG A 181 -14.10 -4.22 -12.67
C ARG A 181 -13.17 -4.30 -11.46
N GLY A 182 -13.32 -5.33 -10.62
CA GLY A 182 -12.41 -5.61 -9.51
C GLY A 182 -10.97 -5.83 -9.94
N ALA A 183 -10.75 -6.67 -10.96
CA ALA A 183 -9.43 -6.93 -11.52
C ALA A 183 -8.78 -5.64 -12.05
N TYR A 184 -9.53 -4.81 -12.77
CA TYR A 184 -9.07 -3.52 -13.25
C TYR A 184 -8.60 -2.60 -12.12
N LEU A 185 -9.37 -2.53 -11.03
CA LEU A 185 -9.06 -1.70 -9.88
C LEU A 185 -7.85 -2.22 -9.10
N VAL A 186 -7.82 -3.53 -8.81
CA VAL A 186 -6.77 -4.15 -7.98
C VAL A 186 -5.44 -4.22 -8.71
N GLU A 187 -5.46 -4.59 -9.99
CA GLU A 187 -4.26 -4.75 -10.79
C GLU A 187 -3.77 -3.44 -11.43
N GLY A 188 -4.67 -2.48 -11.61
CA GLY A 188 -4.41 -1.22 -12.29
C GLY A 188 -4.38 -0.03 -11.34
N ALA A 189 -5.46 0.74 -11.31
CA ALA A 189 -5.51 2.03 -10.63
C ALA A 189 -5.19 1.94 -9.13
N GLY A 190 -5.79 1.00 -8.40
CA GLY A 190 -5.53 0.81 -6.97
C GLY A 190 -4.21 0.11 -6.65
N HIS A 191 -3.45 -0.33 -7.66
CA HIS A 191 -2.08 -0.84 -7.56
C HIS A 191 -1.80 -1.74 -6.35
N CYS A 192 -2.73 -2.62 -5.97
CA CYS A 192 -2.64 -3.36 -4.71
C CYS A 192 -1.38 -4.24 -4.66
N GLY A 193 -0.93 -4.70 -5.84
CA GLY A 193 0.33 -5.42 -6.03
C GLY A 193 1.56 -4.69 -5.51
N SER A 194 1.56 -3.35 -5.58
CA SER A 194 2.71 -2.56 -5.19
C SER A 194 3.01 -2.62 -3.68
N CYS A 195 2.03 -3.00 -2.86
CA CYS A 195 2.25 -3.28 -1.44
C CYS A 195 2.18 -4.78 -1.13
N HIS A 196 1.27 -5.52 -1.78
CA HIS A 196 0.94 -6.89 -1.39
C HIS A 196 1.63 -7.98 -2.23
N THR A 197 2.45 -7.63 -3.22
CA THR A 197 3.24 -8.60 -3.99
C THR A 197 4.72 -8.55 -3.60
N PRO A 198 5.38 -9.70 -3.37
CA PRO A 198 6.81 -9.76 -3.09
C PRO A 198 7.67 -9.09 -4.17
N ARG A 199 8.83 -8.60 -3.75
CA ARG A 199 9.83 -8.03 -4.65
C ARG A 199 10.87 -9.06 -5.08
N GLY A 200 11.24 -9.04 -6.36
CA GLY A 200 12.30 -9.86 -6.94
C GLY A 200 13.69 -9.25 -6.74
N LEU A 201 14.71 -9.91 -7.29
CA LEU A 201 16.11 -9.48 -7.18
C LEU A 201 16.40 -8.10 -7.77
N ALA A 202 15.61 -7.65 -8.76
CA ALA A 202 15.72 -6.33 -9.36
C ALA A 202 14.69 -5.34 -8.79
N PHE A 203 14.16 -5.60 -7.60
CA PHE A 203 13.14 -4.82 -6.90
C PHE A 203 11.79 -4.70 -7.64
N GLN A 204 11.56 -5.48 -8.69
CA GLN A 204 10.29 -5.57 -9.40
C GLN A 204 9.24 -6.35 -8.60
N GLU A 205 7.95 -6.10 -8.83
CA GLU A 205 6.89 -7.03 -8.41
C GLU A 205 7.10 -8.37 -9.14
N VAL A 206 7.11 -9.48 -8.41
CA VAL A 206 7.33 -10.80 -9.03
C VAL A 206 6.15 -11.25 -9.89
N ALA A 207 5.00 -10.60 -9.77
CA ALA A 207 3.79 -10.82 -10.56
C ALA A 207 2.93 -9.55 -10.56
N LEU A 208 2.14 -9.33 -11.62
CA LEU A 208 1.34 -8.10 -11.80
C LEU A 208 -0.16 -8.38 -12.00
N ASP A 209 -0.58 -9.65 -11.99
CA ASP A 209 -1.96 -10.08 -12.14
C ASP A 209 -2.18 -11.50 -11.57
N ALA A 210 -3.45 -11.93 -11.59
CA ALA A 210 -3.91 -13.22 -11.09
C ALA A 210 -3.22 -14.45 -11.71
N SER A 211 -2.52 -14.33 -12.84
CA SER A 211 -1.81 -15.47 -13.46
C SER A 211 -0.56 -15.89 -12.67
N GLY A 212 0.01 -14.99 -11.86
CA GLY A 212 1.17 -15.28 -11.03
C GLY A 212 0.81 -15.83 -9.65
N GLU A 213 1.39 -16.97 -9.26
CA GLU A 213 1.11 -17.63 -7.96
C GLU A 213 1.51 -16.80 -6.72
N ARG A 214 2.39 -15.81 -6.92
CA ARG A 214 2.89 -14.89 -5.89
C ARG A 214 2.22 -13.52 -5.94
N TYR A 215 1.33 -13.26 -6.89
CA TYR A 215 0.57 -12.02 -6.96
C TYR A 215 -0.30 -11.86 -5.70
N LEU A 216 -0.18 -10.72 -5.03
CA LEU A 216 -0.86 -10.39 -3.78
C LEU A 216 -0.64 -11.39 -2.63
N SER A 217 0.48 -12.12 -2.63
CA SER A 217 0.78 -13.14 -1.61
C SER A 217 1.38 -12.58 -0.30
N GLY A 218 1.34 -11.26 -0.10
CA GLY A 218 1.94 -10.56 1.02
C GLY A 218 3.42 -10.21 0.79
N ALA A 219 3.86 -9.10 1.38
CA ALA A 219 5.23 -8.61 1.25
C ALA A 219 5.64 -7.72 2.41
N LEU A 220 6.95 -7.69 2.71
CA LEU A 220 7.54 -6.71 3.59
C LEU A 220 7.85 -5.43 2.78
N LEU A 221 7.34 -4.29 3.25
CA LEU A 221 7.56 -2.97 2.67
C LEU A 221 7.72 -1.94 3.78
N ASP A 222 8.83 -1.20 3.79
CA ASP A 222 9.08 -0.06 4.67
C ASP A 222 8.86 -0.33 6.18
N GLY A 223 9.37 -1.47 6.68
CA GLY A 223 9.20 -1.85 8.10
C GLY A 223 7.78 -2.29 8.47
N TRP A 224 6.91 -2.50 7.47
CA TRP A 224 5.58 -3.06 7.60
C TRP A 224 5.47 -4.35 6.79
N TYR A 225 4.71 -5.32 7.29
CA TYR A 225 4.27 -6.47 6.52
C TYR A 225 2.86 -6.23 6.00
N ALA A 226 2.73 -6.13 4.67
CA ALA A 226 1.46 -6.13 3.97
C ALA A 226 0.98 -7.59 3.85
N PRO A 227 -0.17 -7.96 4.44
CA PRO A 227 -0.66 -9.34 4.48
C PRO A 227 -0.99 -9.88 3.08
N SER A 228 -1.16 -11.19 2.95
CA SER A 228 -1.72 -11.74 1.71
C SER A 228 -3.13 -11.20 1.47
N LEU A 229 -3.49 -10.88 0.22
CA LEU A 229 -4.88 -10.57 -0.15
C LEU A 229 -5.57 -11.77 -0.82
N ARG A 230 -4.92 -12.93 -0.84
CA ARG A 230 -5.48 -14.16 -1.43
C ARG A 230 -6.33 -14.90 -0.41
N ASN A 231 -6.97 -15.98 -0.83
CA ASN A 231 -7.80 -16.84 0.03
C ASN A 231 -6.99 -17.72 1.01
N ASP A 232 -5.85 -17.21 1.49
CA ASP A 232 -5.01 -17.77 2.56
C ASP A 232 -5.75 -17.66 3.90
N HIS A 233 -5.91 -18.77 4.61
CA HIS A 233 -6.76 -18.85 5.80
C HIS A 233 -6.12 -18.23 7.05
N ASN A 234 -4.79 -18.09 7.15
CA ASN A 234 -4.08 -17.53 8.30
C ASN A 234 -3.67 -16.09 8.06
N THR A 235 -2.93 -15.87 6.97
CA THR A 235 -2.27 -14.59 6.69
C THR A 235 -3.01 -13.72 5.67
N GLY A 236 -4.07 -14.25 5.04
CA GLY A 236 -4.87 -13.51 4.06
C GLY A 236 -6.38 -13.50 4.32
N LEU A 237 -7.14 -13.38 3.23
CA LEU A 237 -8.59 -13.15 3.24
C LEU A 237 -9.42 -14.44 3.26
N GLY A 238 -8.80 -15.59 3.57
CA GLY A 238 -9.46 -16.90 3.62
C GLY A 238 -10.65 -16.95 4.58
N ARG A 239 -10.53 -16.28 5.73
CA ARG A 239 -11.59 -16.19 6.76
C ARG A 239 -12.57 -15.03 6.56
N TRP A 240 -12.31 -14.17 5.56
CA TRP A 240 -13.10 -12.97 5.31
C TRP A 240 -14.18 -13.28 4.27
N SER A 241 -15.40 -12.78 4.50
CA SER A 241 -16.44 -12.71 3.47
C SER A 241 -16.19 -11.54 2.51
N GLU A 242 -16.91 -11.47 1.38
CA GLU A 242 -16.89 -10.28 0.51
C GLU A 242 -17.34 -9.03 1.29
N ASP A 243 -18.37 -9.15 2.14
CA ASP A 243 -18.86 -8.04 2.96
C ASP A 243 -17.83 -7.56 4.00
N ASP A 244 -17.02 -8.48 4.56
CA ASP A 244 -15.91 -8.10 5.45
C ASP A 244 -14.86 -7.26 4.72
N ILE A 245 -14.55 -7.61 3.47
CA ILE A 245 -13.60 -6.86 2.64
C ILE A 245 -14.17 -5.48 2.30
N VAL A 246 -15.44 -5.41 1.89
CA VAL A 246 -16.13 -4.15 1.61
C VAL A 246 -16.13 -3.25 2.86
N ALA A 247 -16.51 -3.79 4.02
CA ALA A 247 -16.52 -3.03 5.28
C ALA A 247 -15.13 -2.50 5.63
N PHE A 248 -14.07 -3.30 5.45
CA PHE A 248 -12.70 -2.89 5.72
C PHE A 248 -12.24 -1.75 4.81
N LEU A 249 -12.50 -1.85 3.50
CA LEU A 249 -12.12 -0.81 2.53
C LEU A 249 -12.97 0.47 2.69
N LYS A 250 -14.23 0.33 3.11
CA LYS A 250 -15.16 1.47 3.28
C LYS A 250 -14.97 2.21 4.60
N ASN A 251 -14.71 1.48 5.69
CA ASN A 251 -14.72 2.01 7.06
C ASN A 251 -13.35 1.96 7.76
N GLY A 252 -12.35 1.40 7.08
CA GLY A 252 -11.00 1.20 7.61
C GLY A 252 -10.94 0.07 8.64
N ARG A 253 -12.03 -0.67 8.85
CA ARG A 253 -12.13 -1.74 9.85
C ARG A 253 -13.24 -2.72 9.54
N ASN A 254 -13.14 -3.89 10.16
CA ASN A 254 -14.20 -4.88 10.28
C ASN A 254 -13.98 -5.73 11.54
N ARG A 255 -14.71 -6.85 11.69
CA ARG A 255 -14.54 -7.81 12.79
C ARG A 255 -13.17 -8.51 12.86
N HIS A 256 -12.39 -8.49 11.77
CA HIS A 256 -11.09 -9.17 11.69
C HIS A 256 -9.91 -8.22 11.94
N GLY A 257 -10.08 -6.91 11.73
CA GLY A 257 -8.99 -5.97 11.92
C GLY A 257 -9.33 -4.52 11.55
N VAL A 258 -8.32 -3.66 11.71
CA VAL A 258 -8.34 -2.23 11.38
C VAL A 258 -7.12 -1.91 10.54
N VAL A 259 -7.22 -0.94 9.63
CA VAL A 259 -6.09 -0.45 8.84
C VAL A 259 -4.99 0.13 9.73
N PHE A 260 -3.74 -0.09 9.35
CA PHE A 260 -2.57 0.44 10.04
C PHE A 260 -1.41 0.62 9.04
N GLY A 261 -0.34 1.28 9.48
CA GLY A 261 0.82 1.55 8.62
C GLY A 261 0.41 2.33 7.37
N SER A 262 1.05 2.04 6.23
CA SER A 262 0.76 2.68 4.94
C SER A 262 -0.66 2.40 4.41
N MET A 263 -1.30 1.29 4.81
CA MET A 263 -2.69 1.00 4.42
C MET A 263 -3.69 2.02 4.98
N MET A 264 -3.34 2.67 6.10
CA MET A 264 -4.13 3.75 6.66
C MET A 264 -4.20 4.95 5.71
N GLU A 265 -3.12 5.30 5.03
CA GLU A 265 -3.10 6.41 4.08
C GLU A 265 -3.92 6.08 2.83
N ALA A 266 -3.79 4.85 2.31
CA ALA A 266 -4.63 4.33 1.22
C ALA A 266 -6.13 4.31 1.60
N TYR A 267 -6.44 4.11 2.88
CA TYR A 267 -7.80 4.25 3.37
C TYR A 267 -8.24 5.71 3.49
N ASN A 268 -7.45 6.53 4.18
CA ASN A 268 -7.77 7.92 4.49
C ASN A 268 -7.94 8.79 3.23
N ASN A 269 -7.27 8.44 2.13
CA ASN A 269 -7.21 9.25 0.92
C ASN A 269 -7.82 8.59 -0.35
N SER A 270 -8.08 7.27 -0.35
CA SER A 270 -8.56 6.54 -1.53
C SER A 270 -9.80 5.67 -1.25
N THR A 271 -9.62 4.51 -0.62
CA THR A 271 -10.64 3.44 -0.64
C THR A 271 -11.97 3.82 0.00
N GLN A 272 -11.98 4.69 1.01
CA GLN A 272 -13.22 5.16 1.63
C GLN A 272 -14.11 6.02 0.70
N PHE A 273 -13.54 6.56 -0.37
CA PHE A 273 -14.24 7.38 -1.37
C PHE A 273 -14.71 6.57 -2.57
N MET A 274 -14.39 5.28 -2.63
CA MET A 274 -14.85 4.40 -3.72
C MET A 274 -16.34 4.12 -3.62
N SER A 275 -16.99 3.95 -4.77
CA SER A 275 -18.38 3.51 -4.83
C SER A 275 -18.55 2.09 -4.28
N ASP A 276 -19.73 1.79 -3.75
CA ASP A 276 -20.03 0.45 -3.22
C ASP A 276 -19.86 -0.65 -4.27
N ASP A 277 -20.13 -0.37 -5.56
CA ASP A 277 -19.96 -1.34 -6.64
C ASP A 277 -18.48 -1.61 -6.95
N ASP A 278 -17.62 -0.59 -6.87
CA ASP A 278 -16.18 -0.76 -7.02
C ASP A 278 -15.59 -1.54 -5.84
N LEU A 279 -16.02 -1.24 -4.62
CA LEU A 279 -15.63 -1.99 -3.43
C LEU A 279 -16.06 -3.47 -3.51
N ARG A 280 -17.29 -3.74 -3.98
CA ARG A 280 -17.77 -5.10 -4.24
C ARG A 280 -16.98 -5.78 -5.35
N GLY A 281 -16.63 -5.06 -6.40
CA GLY A 281 -15.77 -5.55 -7.48
C GLY A 281 -14.41 -6.01 -6.95
N ILE A 282 -13.75 -5.15 -6.16
CA ILE A 282 -12.48 -5.47 -5.48
C ILE A 282 -12.65 -6.73 -4.62
N ALA A 283 -13.68 -6.78 -3.77
CA ALA A 283 -13.94 -7.94 -2.92
C ALA A 283 -14.13 -9.23 -3.72
N ARG A 284 -14.96 -9.21 -4.78
CA ARG A 284 -15.21 -10.34 -5.69
C ARG A 284 -13.92 -10.82 -6.35
N TYR A 285 -13.10 -9.91 -6.84
CA TYR A 285 -11.82 -10.26 -7.47
C TYR A 285 -10.86 -10.88 -6.45
N LEU A 286 -10.64 -10.25 -5.30
CA LEU A 286 -9.72 -10.75 -4.27
C LEU A 286 -10.14 -12.12 -3.74
N LYS A 287 -11.44 -12.34 -3.50
CA LYS A 287 -11.96 -13.65 -3.07
C LYS A 287 -11.80 -14.75 -4.11
N SER A 288 -11.63 -14.41 -5.39
CA SER A 288 -11.39 -15.38 -6.44
C SER A 288 -9.94 -15.90 -6.49
N LEU A 289 -9.00 -15.21 -5.84
CA LEU A 289 -7.58 -15.59 -5.83
C LEU A 289 -7.38 -16.76 -4.87
N PRO A 290 -6.91 -17.94 -5.33
CA PRO A 290 -6.77 -19.10 -4.46
C PRO A 290 -5.75 -18.83 -3.36
N GLY A 291 -5.86 -19.48 -2.20
CA GLY A 291 -4.76 -19.50 -1.21
C GLY A 291 -3.63 -20.44 -1.64
N ASP A 292 -2.57 -20.52 -0.84
CA ASP A 292 -1.51 -21.51 -0.94
C ASP A 292 -1.20 -22.12 0.44
N ALA A 293 -1.77 -23.30 0.68
CA ALA A 293 -1.58 -24.03 1.94
C ALA A 293 -0.11 -24.37 2.24
N LYS A 294 0.78 -24.43 1.24
CA LYS A 294 2.22 -24.66 1.48
C LYS A 294 2.88 -23.45 2.13
N ARG A 295 2.39 -22.24 1.84
CA ARG A 295 2.89 -20.98 2.43
C ARG A 295 2.17 -20.65 3.72
N ASP A 296 0.87 -20.88 3.75
CA ASP A 296 -0.01 -20.40 4.83
C ASP A 296 -0.17 -21.41 5.98
N GLY A 297 0.23 -22.67 5.76
CA GLY A 297 0.25 -23.71 6.79
C GLY A 297 -1.13 -24.23 7.15
N THR A 298 -1.28 -24.78 8.36
CA THR A 298 -2.55 -25.34 8.85
C THR A 298 -3.52 -24.25 9.30
N PRO A 299 -4.84 -24.36 9.05
CA PRO A 299 -5.82 -23.40 9.51
C PRO A 299 -5.77 -23.12 11.01
N TRP A 300 -5.67 -21.83 11.35
CA TRP A 300 -5.80 -21.35 12.71
C TRP A 300 -7.15 -21.75 13.30
N GLN A 301 -7.11 -22.14 14.57
CA GLN A 301 -8.25 -22.47 15.38
C GLN A 301 -8.07 -21.78 16.72
N TYR A 302 -9.15 -21.20 17.24
CA TYR A 302 -9.11 -20.55 18.54
C TYR A 302 -8.79 -21.57 19.64
N ASP A 303 -7.89 -21.20 20.55
CA ASP A 303 -7.54 -22.00 21.73
C ASP A 303 -7.80 -21.22 23.02
N GLY A 304 -8.78 -21.69 23.81
CA GLY A 304 -9.13 -21.09 25.10
C GLY A 304 -8.10 -21.32 26.21
N ALA A 305 -7.08 -22.17 26.00
CA ALA A 305 -6.07 -22.47 27.01
C ALA A 305 -5.30 -21.22 27.46
N THR A 306 -5.01 -20.28 26.55
CA THR A 306 -4.36 -19.01 26.91
C THR A 306 -5.24 -18.17 27.84
N THR A 307 -6.54 -18.10 27.60
CA THR A 307 -7.48 -17.37 28.46
C THR A 307 -7.51 -17.96 29.87
N ALA A 308 -7.49 -19.29 29.98
CA ALA A 308 -7.38 -19.99 31.26
C ALA A 308 -6.03 -19.72 31.95
N LEU A 309 -4.92 -19.76 31.20
CA LEU A 309 -3.58 -19.43 31.70
C LEU A 309 -3.54 -18.01 32.29
N LEU A 310 -4.02 -17.02 31.54
CA LEU A 310 -4.05 -15.61 31.96
C LEU A 310 -4.88 -15.37 33.22
N SER A 311 -5.86 -16.24 33.49
CA SER A 311 -6.74 -16.19 34.65
C SER A 311 -6.21 -16.97 35.87
N SER A 312 -5.08 -17.66 35.71
CA SER A 312 -4.45 -18.47 36.76
C SER A 312 -3.24 -17.77 37.40
N ALA A 313 -2.77 -18.30 38.54
CA ALA A 313 -1.52 -17.85 39.16
C ALA A 313 -0.29 -18.04 38.25
N ASN A 314 -0.36 -18.98 37.29
CA ASN A 314 0.75 -19.28 36.37
C ASN A 314 1.06 -18.12 35.43
N ALA A 315 0.12 -17.19 35.20
CA ALA A 315 0.36 -16.01 34.38
C ALA A 315 1.55 -15.17 34.88
N ARG A 316 1.93 -15.27 36.16
CA ARG A 316 3.09 -14.55 36.72
C ARG A 316 4.43 -15.14 36.32
N ASN A 317 4.45 -16.42 35.95
CA ASN A 317 5.66 -17.18 35.60
C ASN A 317 5.83 -17.35 34.09
N THR A 318 4.87 -16.87 33.29
CA THR A 318 4.95 -16.92 31.83
C THR A 318 5.52 -15.60 31.31
N PRO A 319 6.67 -15.61 30.60
CA PRO A 319 7.22 -14.42 29.95
C PRO A 319 6.18 -13.73 29.05
N GLY A 320 6.16 -12.40 29.06
CA GLY A 320 5.20 -11.59 28.27
C GLY A 320 3.77 -11.53 28.82
N ALA A 321 3.29 -12.55 29.54
CA ALA A 321 1.90 -12.60 30.02
C ALA A 321 1.55 -11.50 31.03
N GLN A 322 2.48 -11.12 31.92
CA GLN A 322 2.26 -10.00 32.84
C GLN A 322 2.22 -8.65 32.11
N THR A 323 3.15 -8.45 31.17
CA THR A 323 3.17 -7.25 30.33
C THR A 323 1.88 -7.13 29.54
N TYR A 324 1.42 -8.23 28.94
CA TYR A 324 0.15 -8.31 28.24
C TYR A 324 -1.02 -7.89 29.13
N LEU A 325 -1.17 -8.50 30.32
CA LEU A 325 -2.26 -8.16 31.24
C LEU A 325 -2.22 -6.69 31.69
N ALA A 326 -1.03 -6.14 31.91
CA ALA A 326 -0.85 -4.78 32.41
C ALA A 326 -1.03 -3.71 31.31
N ARG A 327 -0.68 -3.99 30.07
CA ARG A 327 -0.60 -2.99 28.98
C ARG A 327 -1.61 -3.20 27.86
N CYS A 328 -1.98 -4.43 27.57
CA CYS A 328 -2.74 -4.80 26.37
C CYS A 328 -4.13 -5.36 26.70
N GLY A 329 -4.24 -6.17 27.75
CA GLY A 329 -5.42 -6.98 28.07
C GLY A 329 -6.66 -6.15 28.41
N THR A 330 -6.51 -4.92 28.88
CA THR A 330 -7.65 -4.00 29.08
C THR A 330 -8.35 -3.72 27.76
N CYS A 331 -7.62 -3.48 26.68
CA CYS A 331 -8.21 -3.20 25.37
C CYS A 331 -8.55 -4.50 24.63
N HIS A 332 -7.59 -5.42 24.54
CA HIS A 332 -7.71 -6.61 23.67
C HIS A 332 -8.39 -7.83 24.33
N GLY A 333 -8.71 -7.75 25.62
CA GLY A 333 -9.38 -8.82 26.36
C GLY A 333 -8.45 -9.98 26.74
N ARG A 334 -8.76 -10.72 27.80
CA ARG A 334 -7.98 -11.92 28.18
C ARG A 334 -8.09 -13.06 27.17
N ASP A 335 -9.15 -13.01 26.37
CA ASP A 335 -9.45 -13.94 25.28
C ASP A 335 -8.85 -13.52 23.95
N GLY A 336 -8.19 -12.35 23.89
CA GLY A 336 -7.56 -11.82 22.68
C GLY A 336 -8.56 -11.45 21.58
N GLN A 337 -9.87 -11.40 21.86
CA GLN A 337 -10.89 -11.15 20.83
C GLN A 337 -11.15 -9.66 20.56
N GLY A 338 -10.52 -8.77 21.32
CA GLY A 338 -10.76 -7.33 21.17
C GLY A 338 -12.13 -6.91 21.71
N ARG A 339 -12.64 -5.78 21.22
CA ARG A 339 -13.91 -5.18 21.69
C ARG A 339 -14.69 -4.65 20.50
N GLY A 340 -15.58 -5.48 19.97
CA GLY A 340 -16.40 -5.15 18.81
C GLY A 340 -15.55 -4.68 17.63
N GLU A 341 -16.00 -3.64 16.93
CA GLU A 341 -15.29 -3.08 15.78
C GLU A 341 -14.21 -2.05 16.19
N TRP A 342 -14.11 -1.68 17.46
CA TRP A 342 -13.25 -0.58 17.92
C TRP A 342 -11.84 -1.03 18.30
N ILE A 343 -11.72 -2.20 18.92
CA ILE A 343 -10.43 -2.78 19.28
C ILE A 343 -10.30 -4.11 18.54
N PRO A 344 -9.35 -4.25 17.60
CA PRO A 344 -9.24 -5.45 16.79
C PRO A 344 -8.83 -6.67 17.63
N PRO A 345 -9.21 -7.89 17.18
CA PRO A 345 -8.73 -9.11 17.80
C PRO A 345 -7.22 -9.26 17.61
N LEU A 346 -6.57 -9.86 18.60
CA LEU A 346 -5.19 -10.38 18.49
C LEU A 346 -5.19 -11.89 18.23
N ALA A 347 -6.22 -12.59 18.70
CA ALA A 347 -6.45 -13.98 18.38
C ALA A 347 -6.74 -14.13 16.88
N GLY A 348 -5.90 -14.88 16.18
CA GLY A 348 -6.06 -15.12 14.75
C GLY A 348 -5.83 -13.90 13.85
N ALA A 349 -5.24 -12.81 14.36
CA ALA A 349 -4.93 -11.65 13.52
C ALA A 349 -3.81 -12.00 12.51
N SER A 350 -3.95 -11.60 11.24
CA SER A 350 -2.95 -11.89 10.20
C SER A 350 -1.57 -11.32 10.56
N SER A 351 -1.51 -10.15 11.19
CA SER A 351 -0.27 -9.52 11.69
C SER A 351 0.43 -10.31 12.82
N LEU A 352 -0.27 -11.23 13.47
CA LEU A 352 0.24 -12.09 14.54
C LEU A 352 0.44 -13.54 14.10
N LEU A 353 -0.15 -13.93 12.97
CA LEU A 353 0.06 -15.23 12.33
C LEU A 353 1.17 -15.21 11.27
N ALA A 354 1.48 -14.03 10.70
CA ALA A 354 2.52 -13.88 9.71
C ALA A 354 3.91 -14.25 10.28
N PRO A 355 4.78 -14.91 9.49
CA PRO A 355 6.17 -15.16 9.88
C PRO A 355 6.92 -13.89 10.26
N GLU A 356 6.67 -12.80 9.52
CA GLU A 356 7.21 -11.48 9.75
C GLU A 356 6.60 -10.82 11.00
N SER A 357 7.44 -10.36 11.91
CA SER A 357 7.03 -9.68 13.15
C SER A 357 6.99 -8.16 13.04
N ALA A 358 7.37 -7.59 11.89
CA ALA A 358 7.61 -6.16 11.72
C ALA A 358 6.38 -5.30 12.05
N SER A 359 5.20 -5.63 11.49
CA SER A 359 3.96 -4.89 11.79
C SER A 359 3.59 -4.95 13.27
N ALA A 360 3.74 -6.10 13.92
CA ALA A 360 3.42 -6.27 15.34
C ALA A 360 4.37 -5.43 16.21
N ILE A 361 5.67 -5.45 15.93
CA ILE A 361 6.67 -4.62 16.60
C ILE A 361 6.37 -3.14 16.38
N ASN A 362 6.10 -2.73 15.14
CA ASN A 362 5.89 -1.33 14.77
C ASN A 362 4.63 -0.76 15.44
N ILE A 363 3.51 -1.51 15.45
CA ILE A 363 2.28 -1.09 16.16
C ILE A 363 2.51 -0.99 17.67
N THR A 364 3.21 -1.95 18.28
CA THR A 364 3.48 -1.90 19.73
C THR A 364 4.39 -0.74 20.10
N LEU A 365 5.46 -0.50 19.34
CA LEU A 365 6.36 0.62 19.58
C LEU A 365 5.67 1.95 19.32
N ASN A 366 5.14 2.13 18.12
CA ASN A 366 4.81 3.43 17.58
C ASN A 366 3.32 3.76 17.64
N GLY A 367 2.48 2.81 18.04
CA GLY A 367 1.03 2.95 18.06
C GLY A 367 0.42 2.89 16.66
N ALA A 368 -0.90 3.00 16.60
CA ALA A 368 -1.61 3.15 15.33
C ALA A 368 -1.69 4.65 14.96
N GLY A 369 -1.71 4.98 13.68
CA GLY A 369 -2.12 6.31 13.24
C GLY A 369 -3.64 6.49 13.31
N ARG A 370 -4.17 7.59 12.76
CA ARG A 370 -5.57 8.00 12.97
C ARG A 370 -6.30 7.58 11.72
N VAL A 371 -7.19 6.60 11.88
CA VAL A 371 -8.18 6.28 10.87
C VAL A 371 -9.23 7.38 10.91
N VAL A 372 -9.56 7.95 9.76
CA VAL A 372 -10.58 8.98 9.65
C VAL A 372 -11.59 8.57 8.62
N SER A 373 -12.78 8.22 9.11
CA SER A 373 -13.90 7.76 8.28
C SER A 373 -14.88 8.90 8.10
N ALA A 374 -15.14 9.29 6.85
CA ALA A 374 -16.06 10.38 6.51
C ALA A 374 -15.78 11.67 7.31
N GLY A 375 -14.50 12.00 7.50
CA GLY A 375 -14.05 13.18 8.24
C GLY A 375 -14.10 13.07 9.77
N VAL A 376 -14.53 11.94 10.32
CA VAL A 376 -14.58 11.70 11.78
C VAL A 376 -13.39 10.83 12.21
N PRO A 377 -12.46 11.36 13.02
CA PRO A 377 -11.35 10.57 13.53
C PRO A 377 -11.79 9.55 14.57
N ASP A 378 -11.09 8.43 14.60
CA ASP A 378 -11.33 7.38 15.58
C ASP A 378 -11.22 7.85 17.02
N ALA A 379 -12.16 7.36 17.85
CA ALA A 379 -12.17 7.59 19.28
C ALA A 379 -11.08 6.78 20.01
N TYR A 380 -10.72 5.61 19.50
CA TYR A 380 -9.75 4.71 20.11
C TYR A 380 -8.61 4.43 19.15
N ARG A 381 -7.38 4.58 19.65
CA ARG A 381 -6.15 4.34 18.91
C ARG A 381 -5.22 3.50 19.76
N MET A 382 -4.53 2.54 19.15
CA MET A 382 -3.48 1.80 19.84
C MET A 382 -2.37 2.76 20.28
N PRO A 383 -2.08 2.90 21.59
CA PRO A 383 -1.07 3.83 22.06
C PRO A 383 0.34 3.35 21.71
N ALA A 384 1.26 4.30 21.58
CA ALA A 384 2.68 4.00 21.43
C ALA A 384 3.27 3.55 22.78
N LEU A 385 3.86 2.35 22.84
CA LEU A 385 4.49 1.82 24.05
C LEU A 385 6.03 1.92 24.03
N ARG A 386 6.61 2.52 22.98
CA ARG A 386 8.06 2.71 22.82
C ARG A 386 8.73 3.29 24.07
N ALA A 387 8.16 4.31 24.70
CA ALA A 387 8.76 4.92 25.91
C ALA A 387 8.50 4.12 27.20
N GLN A 388 7.53 3.20 27.18
CA GLN A 388 7.05 2.48 28.36
C GLN A 388 7.66 1.08 28.48
N LEU A 389 8.09 0.49 27.37
CA LEU A 389 8.63 -0.87 27.29
C LEU A 389 10.00 -0.87 26.64
N ASN A 390 10.94 -1.58 27.26
CA ASN A 390 12.25 -1.85 26.65
C ASN A 390 12.16 -2.95 25.59
N ASP A 391 13.24 -3.17 24.84
CA ASP A 391 13.25 -4.11 23.70
C ASP A 391 12.93 -5.55 24.10
N ARG A 392 13.37 -5.97 25.29
CA ARG A 392 13.10 -7.31 25.81
C ARG A 392 11.65 -7.47 26.22
N GLU A 393 11.07 -6.47 26.88
CA GLU A 393 9.65 -6.51 27.28
C GLU A 393 8.71 -6.58 26.08
N VAL A 394 9.01 -5.84 25.02
CA VAL A 394 8.27 -5.90 23.74
C VAL A 394 8.46 -7.27 23.08
N ALA A 395 9.68 -7.80 23.04
CA ALA A 395 9.96 -9.11 22.45
C ALA A 395 9.24 -10.25 23.19
N ASP A 396 9.26 -10.25 24.52
CA ASP A 396 8.59 -11.25 25.35
C ASP A 396 7.06 -11.16 25.21
N GLU A 397 6.49 -9.95 25.22
CA GLU A 397 5.05 -9.72 25.06
C GLU A 397 4.55 -10.16 23.67
N LEU A 398 5.25 -9.77 22.60
CA LEU A 398 4.86 -10.16 21.25
C LEU A 398 5.06 -11.65 21.01
N THR A 399 6.10 -12.27 21.60
CA THR A 399 6.28 -13.73 21.56
C THR A 399 5.11 -14.45 22.25
N PHE A 400 4.67 -13.93 23.39
CA PHE A 400 3.48 -14.45 24.06
C PHE A 400 2.23 -14.33 23.18
N VAL A 401 1.93 -13.14 22.66
CA VAL A 401 0.74 -12.90 21.82
C VAL A 401 0.76 -13.72 20.52
N ARG A 402 1.93 -13.92 19.91
CA ARG A 402 2.12 -14.74 18.68
C ARG A 402 2.05 -16.24 18.90
N SER A 403 2.00 -16.69 20.16
CA SER A 403 1.78 -18.08 20.57
C SER A 403 0.46 -18.28 21.35
N ALA A 404 -0.31 -17.22 21.52
CA ALA A 404 -1.55 -17.18 22.29
C ALA A 404 -2.80 -17.45 21.43
N TRP A 405 -3.85 -18.00 22.04
CA TRP A 405 -5.18 -18.22 21.44
C TRP A 405 -5.14 -19.00 20.12
N GLY A 406 -4.22 -19.96 20.01
CA GLY A 406 -4.03 -20.76 18.81
C GLY A 406 -3.12 -20.13 17.75
N ASN A 407 -2.61 -18.91 17.99
CA ASN A 407 -1.58 -18.31 17.16
C ASN A 407 -0.32 -19.18 17.16
N LYS A 408 0.29 -19.34 15.99
CA LYS A 408 1.50 -20.16 15.79
C LYS A 408 2.47 -19.43 14.88
N ALA A 409 3.09 -18.37 15.38
CA ALA A 409 4.12 -17.64 14.64
C ALA A 409 5.45 -17.59 15.41
N SER A 410 6.53 -17.30 14.69
CA SER A 410 7.88 -17.24 15.26
C SER A 410 7.99 -16.23 16.40
N ALA A 411 8.81 -16.56 17.39
CA ALA A 411 9.17 -15.66 18.49
C ALA A 411 9.80 -14.37 17.96
N VAL A 412 9.60 -13.28 18.71
CA VAL A 412 10.22 -11.98 18.46
C VAL A 412 11.48 -11.87 19.30
N THR A 413 12.57 -11.38 18.72
CA THR A 413 13.83 -11.17 19.46
C THR A 413 14.01 -9.69 19.86
N PRO A 414 14.73 -9.40 20.96
CA PRO A 414 15.05 -8.02 21.32
C PRO A 414 15.82 -7.27 20.22
N GLU A 415 16.64 -7.96 19.43
CA GLU A 415 17.39 -7.36 18.32
C GLU A 415 16.46 -6.89 17.20
N GLN A 416 15.41 -7.66 16.87
CA GLN A 416 14.39 -7.25 15.91
C GLN A 416 13.65 -5.99 16.39
N VAL A 417 13.36 -5.92 17.70
CA VAL A 417 12.72 -4.74 18.29
C VAL A 417 13.65 -3.53 18.24
N ARG A 418 14.92 -3.68 18.66
CA ARG A 418 15.92 -2.61 18.64
C ARG A 418 16.12 -2.04 17.24
N ASP A 419 16.25 -2.92 16.25
CA ASP A 419 16.48 -2.54 14.86
C ASP A 419 15.31 -1.71 14.29
N LEU A 420 14.06 -2.14 14.52
CA LEU A 420 12.90 -1.34 14.14
C LEU A 420 12.78 -0.07 14.97
N ARG A 421 13.10 -0.12 16.26
CA ARG A 421 13.10 1.05 17.14
C ARG A 421 14.03 2.12 16.58
N GLU A 422 15.25 1.80 16.19
CA GLU A 422 16.22 2.78 15.67
C GLU A 422 15.80 3.42 14.34
N ARG A 423 15.01 2.71 13.52
CA ARG A 423 14.67 3.13 12.16
C ARG A 423 13.22 3.61 11.98
N THR A 424 12.40 3.53 13.01
CA THR A 424 10.99 3.97 12.98
C THR A 424 10.69 4.99 14.07
N ASN A 425 9.68 5.81 13.83
CA ASN A 425 9.21 6.85 14.74
C ASN A 425 7.78 6.55 15.20
N PRO A 426 7.34 7.09 16.36
CA PRO A 426 5.95 7.06 16.77
C PRO A 426 5.01 7.54 15.66
N ALA A 427 3.85 6.89 15.53
CA ALA A 427 2.86 7.28 14.53
C ALA A 427 2.40 8.72 14.76
N SER A 428 2.37 9.53 13.69
CA SER A 428 1.96 10.94 13.78
C SER A 428 0.55 11.06 14.36
N SER A 429 0.31 12.11 15.12
CA SER A 429 -1.03 12.46 15.62
C SER A 429 -1.88 13.10 14.53
N ASP A 430 -1.22 13.65 13.53
CA ASP A 430 -1.77 14.36 12.40
C ASP A 430 -2.09 13.37 11.28
N VAL A 431 -3.16 13.65 10.55
CA VAL A 431 -3.61 12.82 9.43
C VAL A 431 -3.56 13.66 8.19
N ILE A 432 -2.94 13.13 7.14
CA ILE A 432 -3.05 13.70 5.81
C ILE A 432 -4.44 13.32 5.29
N ILE A 433 -5.48 14.08 5.61
CA ILE A 433 -6.78 13.98 4.92
C ILE A 433 -6.87 15.17 3.99
N LEU A 434 -6.61 14.91 2.72
CA LEU A 434 -6.63 15.99 1.75
C LEU A 434 -8.07 16.12 1.25
N GLN A 435 -8.68 17.23 1.66
CA GLN A 435 -9.96 17.70 1.15
C GLN A 435 -9.76 18.06 -0.32
N MET A 436 -9.88 17.07 -1.20
CA MET A 436 -10.15 17.28 -2.62
C MET A 436 -11.64 17.64 -2.76
N ARG A 437 -12.03 18.30 -3.85
CA ARG A 437 -13.19 19.21 -3.88
C ARG A 437 -14.53 18.52 -3.95
#